data_AF-X0ZSB8-F1
#
_entry.id   AF-X0ZSB8-F1
#
_cell.length_a   1.000
_cell.length_b   1.000
_cell.length_c   1.000
_cell.angle_alpha   90.00
_cell.angle_beta   90.00
_cell.angle_gamma   90.00
#
_symmetry.space_group_name_H-M   'P 1'
#
loop_
_entity.id
_entity.type
_entity.pdbx_description
1 polymer ?
#
loop_
_entity_poly.entity_id
_entity_poly.type
_entity_poly.pdbx_seq_one_letter_code
_entity_poly.pdbx_strand_id
1 'polypeptide(L)'
;MVAIIVSLMGGTVHAQPIFDYVNKPDAAYAWEKTDETELASGATVTRLTLTSQVWRGITWRHRLHLLAPADMKYPRTALLVITGGSPNNSEISQLATVAGLLSAPVVILGDIPNQPLYEGLREDALIAFTFQNYLESGDTSWPLLFPMTKAAVKAMDAVEEYTQKQWAVAVDSFFVTGASKRGWTTWFTACVAPQRIKGIAPMVYDNLNLAAQMPHQIEAWGDYSEQIDDYT
;
A
#
# COMPACT_ATOMS: atom_id res chain seq x y z
N MET A 1 30.12 -8.12 -48.84
CA MET A 1 29.01 -7.49 -48.09
C MET A 1 28.27 -8.62 -47.38
N VAL A 2 28.45 -8.78 -46.07
CA VAL A 2 27.79 -9.83 -45.28
C VAL A 2 26.60 -9.18 -44.59
N ALA A 3 25.39 -9.64 -44.93
CA ALA A 3 24.17 -9.19 -44.28
C ALA A 3 24.00 -9.94 -42.95
N ILE A 4 24.09 -9.23 -41.83
CA ILE A 4 23.75 -9.76 -40.51
C ILE A 4 22.23 -9.66 -40.37
N ILE A 5 21.55 -10.81 -40.40
CA ILE A 5 20.15 -10.93 -40.03
C ILE A 5 20.10 -10.94 -38.49
N VAL A 6 19.67 -9.82 -37.90
CA VAL A 6 19.33 -9.77 -36.49
C VAL A 6 17.96 -10.39 -36.32
N SER A 7 17.91 -11.61 -35.82
CA SER A 7 16.67 -12.24 -35.35
C SER A 7 16.25 -11.55 -34.06
N LEU A 8 15.26 -10.65 -34.16
CA LEU A 8 14.53 -10.15 -33.00
C LEU A 8 13.69 -11.31 -32.45
N MET A 9 14.20 -11.97 -31.41
CA MET A 9 13.34 -12.79 -30.54
C MET A 9 12.39 -11.84 -29.83
N GLY A 10 11.16 -11.74 -30.35
CA GLY A 10 10.07 -11.11 -29.64
C GLY A 10 9.79 -11.90 -28.37
N GLY A 11 10.32 -11.45 -27.24
CA GLY A 11 9.88 -11.93 -25.94
C GLY A 11 8.40 -11.66 -25.83
N THR A 12 7.62 -12.67 -25.45
CA THR A 12 6.24 -12.47 -25.02
C THR A 12 6.28 -11.55 -23.80
N VAL A 13 5.94 -10.28 -24.02
CA VAL A 13 5.67 -9.35 -22.93
C VAL A 13 4.38 -9.87 -22.29
N HIS A 14 4.52 -10.69 -21.24
CA HIS A 14 3.39 -11.01 -20.38
C HIS A 14 2.89 -9.67 -19.84
N ALA A 15 1.60 -9.38 -20.06
CA ALA A 15 0.99 -8.19 -19.49
C ALA A 15 1.29 -8.17 -17.99
N GLN A 16 1.74 -7.02 -17.50
CA GLN A 16 2.07 -6.79 -16.09
C GLN A 16 1.15 -5.68 -15.55
N PRO A 17 -0.18 -5.88 -15.54
CA PRO A 17 -1.12 -4.76 -15.46
C PRO A 17 -0.95 -3.93 -14.19
N ILE A 18 -0.57 -4.56 -13.08
CA ILE A 18 -0.30 -3.83 -11.84
C ILE A 18 0.94 -2.95 -11.94
N PHE A 19 2.02 -3.43 -12.55
CA PHE A 19 3.25 -2.66 -12.70
C PHE A 19 3.00 -1.46 -13.61
N ASP A 20 2.31 -1.67 -14.72
CA ASP A 20 1.94 -0.60 -15.66
C ASP A 20 1.04 0.44 -14.98
N TYR A 21 0.04 -0.01 -14.22
CA TYR A 21 -0.88 0.87 -13.50
C TYR A 21 -0.16 1.71 -12.44
N VAL A 22 0.64 1.05 -11.59
CA VAL A 22 1.29 1.70 -10.44
C VAL A 22 2.36 2.69 -10.91
N ASN A 23 3.14 2.32 -11.93
CA ASN A 23 4.23 3.15 -12.45
C ASN A 23 3.74 4.28 -13.37
N LYS A 24 2.49 4.24 -13.84
CA LYS A 24 1.92 5.33 -14.65
C LYS A 24 1.94 6.64 -13.85
N PRO A 25 2.59 7.70 -14.35
CA PRO A 25 2.56 9.01 -13.70
C PRO A 25 1.13 9.51 -13.52
N ASP A 26 0.89 10.24 -12.43
CA ASP A 26 -0.38 10.89 -12.15
C ASP A 26 -0.11 12.33 -11.70
N ALA A 27 -0.63 13.29 -12.45
CA ALA A 27 -0.42 14.71 -12.19
C ALA A 27 -1.14 15.20 -10.92
N ALA A 28 -2.08 14.41 -10.38
CA ALA A 28 -2.76 14.73 -9.13
C ALA A 28 -1.92 14.39 -7.89
N TYR A 29 -0.81 13.65 -8.03
CA TYR A 29 0.06 13.35 -6.90
C TYR A 29 0.56 14.64 -6.23
N ALA A 30 0.27 14.76 -4.94
CA ALA A 30 0.68 15.89 -4.13
C ALA A 30 0.63 15.51 -2.64
N TRP A 31 1.46 16.13 -1.81
CA TRP A 31 1.36 16.02 -0.37
C TRP A 31 1.58 17.37 0.32
N GLU A 32 1.01 17.51 1.51
CA GLU A 32 1.11 18.72 2.33
C GLU A 32 1.26 18.35 3.80
N LYS A 33 2.20 18.99 4.50
CA LYS A 33 2.28 18.91 5.97
C LYS A 33 1.15 19.72 6.59
N THR A 34 0.27 19.07 7.33
CA THR A 34 -0.88 19.71 7.96
C THR A 34 -0.63 20.04 9.43
N ASP A 35 0.17 19.24 10.13
CA ASP A 35 0.38 19.39 11.57
C ASP A 35 1.66 18.67 12.02
N GLU A 36 2.16 19.03 13.21
CA GLU A 36 3.26 18.35 13.89
C GLU A 36 3.14 18.48 15.41
N THR A 37 3.24 17.35 16.10
CA THR A 37 3.07 17.30 17.55
C THR A 37 4.13 16.41 18.18
N GLU A 38 4.72 16.84 19.29
CA GLU A 38 5.59 16.01 20.11
C GLU A 38 4.75 15.25 21.17
N LEU A 39 5.01 13.95 21.30
CA LEU A 39 4.41 13.10 22.32
C LEU A 39 5.21 13.19 23.62
N ALA A 40 4.58 12.82 24.74
CA ALA A 40 5.27 12.75 26.04
C ALA A 40 6.48 11.77 26.05
N SER A 41 6.54 10.85 25.10
CA SER A 41 7.69 9.95 24.88
C SER A 41 8.88 10.64 24.18
N GLY A 42 8.76 11.90 23.78
CA GLY A 42 9.73 12.62 22.94
C GLY A 42 9.64 12.26 21.45
N ALA A 43 8.70 11.39 21.05
CA ALA A 43 8.49 11.09 19.64
C ALA A 43 7.74 12.24 18.94
N THR A 44 8.21 12.65 17.76
CA THR A 44 7.52 13.61 16.90
C THR A 44 6.53 12.87 16.00
N VAL A 45 5.30 13.37 15.93
CA VAL A 45 4.26 12.94 14.99
C VAL A 45 4.04 14.05 13.98
N THR A 46 4.52 13.86 12.76
CA THR A 46 4.26 14.74 11.62
C THR A 46 3.06 14.20 10.84
N ARG A 47 2.06 15.04 10.57
CA ARG A 47 0.87 14.67 9.80
C ARG A 47 0.94 15.29 8.42
N LEU A 48 0.79 14.43 7.40
CA LEU A 48 0.70 14.81 6.00
C LEU A 48 -0.67 14.42 5.45
N THR A 49 -1.22 15.27 4.57
CA THR A 49 -2.27 14.86 3.64
C THR A 49 -1.60 14.45 2.34
N LEU A 50 -1.98 13.29 1.78
CA LEU A 50 -1.47 12.77 0.51
C LEU A 50 -2.63 12.64 -0.48
N THR A 51 -2.49 13.23 -1.66
CA THR A 51 -3.26 12.84 -2.85
C THR A 51 -2.41 11.87 -3.66
N SER A 52 -2.86 10.63 -3.85
CA SER A 52 -2.05 9.60 -4.51
C SER A 52 -2.26 9.55 -6.03
N GLN A 53 -3.49 9.76 -6.48
CA GLN A 53 -3.90 9.59 -7.87
C GLN A 53 -5.33 10.07 -8.12
N VAL A 54 -5.76 10.09 -9.38
CA VAL A 54 -7.16 10.06 -9.78
C VAL A 54 -7.47 8.69 -10.38
N TRP A 55 -8.34 7.93 -9.72
CA TRP A 55 -8.79 6.63 -10.20
C TRP A 55 -10.24 6.71 -10.64
N ARG A 56 -10.49 6.43 -11.93
CA ARG A 56 -11.84 6.45 -12.53
C ARG A 56 -12.61 7.75 -12.25
N GLY A 57 -11.92 8.88 -12.35
CA GLY A 57 -12.48 10.21 -12.09
C GLY A 57 -12.58 10.59 -10.60
N ILE A 58 -12.21 9.70 -9.68
CA ILE A 58 -12.25 9.93 -8.23
C ILE A 58 -10.85 10.26 -7.74
N THR A 59 -10.69 11.41 -7.08
CA THR A 59 -9.42 11.79 -6.45
C THR A 59 -9.20 11.00 -5.17
N TRP A 60 -8.07 10.31 -5.06
CA TRP A 60 -7.71 9.51 -3.90
C TRP A 60 -6.89 10.33 -2.90
N ARG A 61 -7.43 10.50 -1.69
CA ARG A 61 -6.79 11.26 -0.60
C ARG A 61 -6.58 10.39 0.64
N HIS A 62 -5.47 10.60 1.31
CA HIS A 62 -5.02 9.78 2.43
C HIS A 62 -4.43 10.62 3.55
N ARG A 63 -4.63 10.14 4.78
CA ARG A 63 -3.87 10.57 5.96
C ARG A 63 -2.59 9.78 6.07
N LEU A 64 -1.46 10.48 6.12
CA LEU A 64 -0.13 9.91 6.20
C LEU A 64 0.60 10.48 7.41
N HIS A 65 0.84 9.67 8.44
CA HIS A 65 1.47 10.12 9.68
C HIS A 65 2.88 9.53 9.80
N LEU A 66 3.89 10.36 10.01
CA LEU A 66 5.27 9.94 10.28
C LEU A 66 5.53 10.09 11.77
N LEU A 67 5.94 9.00 12.41
CA LEU A 67 6.29 8.92 13.81
C LEU A 67 7.80 8.71 13.92
N ALA A 68 8.50 9.75 14.37
CA ALA A 68 9.95 9.74 14.57
C ALA A 68 10.25 9.67 16.08
N PRO A 69 10.84 8.59 16.61
CA PRO A 69 11.27 8.55 18.00
C PRO A 69 12.46 9.50 18.21
N ALA A 70 12.65 9.99 19.44
CA ALA A 70 13.72 10.93 19.77
C ALA A 70 15.12 10.42 19.36
N ASP A 71 15.39 9.14 19.63
CA ASP A 71 16.66 8.49 19.29
C ASP A 71 16.46 7.44 18.19
N MET A 72 16.88 7.78 16.97
CA MET A 72 16.83 6.87 15.81
C MET A 72 18.20 6.27 15.53
N LYS A 73 18.32 4.95 15.67
CA LYS A 73 19.49 4.16 15.24
C LYS A 73 19.41 3.80 13.75
N TYR A 74 18.19 3.71 13.21
CA TYR A 74 17.95 3.30 11.82
C TYR A 74 17.06 4.33 11.08
N PRO A 75 17.49 5.59 10.94
CA PRO A 75 16.66 6.66 10.35
C PRO A 75 16.36 6.46 8.85
N ARG A 76 17.13 5.63 8.14
CA ARG A 76 16.95 5.38 6.69
C ARG A 76 15.81 4.42 6.37
N THR A 77 15.47 3.53 7.30
CA THR A 77 14.49 2.47 7.06
C THR A 77 13.27 2.67 7.92
N ALA A 78 12.13 2.94 7.30
CA ALA A 78 10.86 3.13 8.00
C ALA A 78 10.03 1.84 8.00
N LEU A 79 9.19 1.65 9.03
CA LEU A 79 8.09 0.70 8.97
C LEU A 79 6.84 1.42 8.44
N LEU A 80 6.37 1.05 7.24
CA LEU A 80 5.10 1.51 6.68
C LEU A 80 3.97 0.56 7.08
N VAL A 81 3.04 1.06 7.87
CA VAL A 81 1.81 0.40 8.29
C VAL A 81 0.65 0.90 7.44
N ILE A 82 0.13 0.02 6.59
CA ILE A 82 -1.03 0.29 5.74
C ILE A 82 -2.29 -0.06 6.54
N THR A 83 -3.11 0.95 6.83
CA THR A 83 -4.34 0.82 7.62
C THR A 83 -5.56 1.36 6.85
N GLY A 84 -6.75 1.14 7.38
CA GLY A 84 -7.99 1.70 6.80
C GLY A 84 -8.51 2.87 7.61
N GLY A 85 -9.23 3.76 6.93
CA GLY A 85 -9.87 4.92 7.58
C GLY A 85 -8.86 5.88 8.24
N SER A 86 -9.28 6.53 9.32
CA SER A 86 -8.47 7.52 10.03
C SER A 86 -7.56 6.86 11.04
N PRO A 87 -6.24 7.16 11.02
CA PRO A 87 -5.41 6.86 12.16
C PRO A 87 -5.93 7.59 13.39
N ASN A 88 -6.22 6.85 14.45
CA ASN A 88 -6.75 7.39 15.70
C ASN A 88 -5.65 7.53 16.76
N ASN A 89 -5.93 8.23 17.86
CA ASN A 89 -4.93 8.49 18.91
C ASN A 89 -4.38 7.21 19.56
N SER A 90 -5.19 6.15 19.65
CA SER A 90 -4.75 4.87 20.21
C SER A 90 -3.75 4.19 19.27
N GLU A 91 -4.05 4.12 17.97
CA GLU A 91 -3.15 3.59 16.95
C GLU A 91 -1.83 4.38 16.88
N ILE A 92 -1.91 5.71 16.89
CA ILE A 92 -0.73 6.59 16.92
C ILE A 92 0.12 6.31 18.17
N SER A 93 -0.48 6.17 19.35
CA SER A 93 0.27 5.92 20.60
C SER A 93 0.94 4.54 20.62
N GLN A 94 0.24 3.51 20.12
CA GLN A 94 0.79 2.16 20.00
C GLN A 94 1.96 2.14 19.01
N LEU A 95 1.79 2.75 17.83
CA LEU A 95 2.82 2.78 16.80
C LEU A 95 3.99 3.71 17.17
N ALA A 96 3.78 4.74 17.99
CA ALA A 96 4.86 5.52 18.58
C ALA A 96 5.74 4.66 19.51
N THR A 97 5.11 3.76 20.27
CA THR A 97 5.83 2.81 21.13
C THR A 97 6.65 1.85 20.28
N VAL A 98 6.06 1.33 19.18
CA VAL A 98 6.79 0.50 18.21
C VAL A 98 7.96 1.26 17.60
N ALA A 99 7.79 2.53 17.22
CA ALA A 99 8.86 3.36 16.68
C ALA A 99 10.04 3.48 17.67
N GLY A 100 9.75 3.70 18.95
CA GLY A 100 10.77 3.72 20.02
C GLY A 100 11.51 2.39 20.16
N LEU A 101 10.80 1.27 20.16
CA LEU A 101 11.38 -0.07 20.25
C LEU A 101 12.26 -0.42 19.04
N LEU A 102 11.85 -0.02 17.85
CA LEU A 102 12.62 -0.20 16.63
C LEU A 102 13.81 0.78 16.54
N SER A 103 13.76 1.89 17.27
CA SER A 103 14.67 3.03 17.10
C SER A 103 14.72 3.48 15.62
N ALA A 104 13.54 3.52 14.99
CA ALA A 104 13.36 3.78 13.57
C ALA A 104 12.02 4.50 13.31
N PRO A 105 11.87 5.20 12.17
CA PRO A 105 10.61 5.82 11.79
C PRO A 105 9.50 4.78 11.60
N VAL A 106 8.29 5.11 12.05
CA VAL A 106 7.07 4.39 11.69
C VAL A 106 6.16 5.33 10.90
N VAL A 107 5.60 4.84 9.81
CA VAL A 107 4.70 5.58 8.92
C VAL A 107 3.35 4.89 8.93
N ILE A 108 2.28 5.65 9.17
CA ILE A 108 0.90 5.16 9.09
C ILE A 108 0.28 5.72 7.83
N LEU A 109 -0.11 4.86 6.90
CA LEU A 109 -0.91 5.20 5.73
C LEU A 109 -2.36 4.78 5.98
N GLY A 110 -3.21 5.77 6.26
CA GLY A 110 -4.65 5.59 6.38
C GLY A 110 -5.38 5.62 5.03
N ASP A 111 -6.70 5.48 5.10
CA ASP A 111 -7.58 5.59 3.93
C ASP A 111 -7.28 4.57 2.83
N ILE A 112 -6.91 3.35 3.20
CA ILE A 112 -6.71 2.24 2.26
C ILE A 112 -7.78 1.15 2.50
N PRO A 113 -8.70 0.93 1.53
CA PRO A 113 -8.94 1.75 0.34
C PRO A 113 -9.59 3.11 0.68
N ASN A 114 -9.56 4.05 -0.27
CA ASN A 114 -10.33 5.28 -0.12
C ASN A 114 -11.81 4.92 -0.31
N GLN A 115 -12.60 5.02 0.77
CA GLN A 115 -13.97 4.52 0.82
C GLN A 115 -14.83 5.36 1.79
N PRO A 116 -16.17 5.31 1.71
CA PRO A 116 -17.01 4.51 0.81
C PRO A 116 -16.94 5.00 -0.66
N LEU A 117 -17.21 4.10 -1.61
CA LEU A 117 -17.34 4.40 -3.05
C LEU A 117 -18.57 3.68 -3.63
N TYR A 118 -18.97 4.04 -4.86
CA TYR A 118 -20.07 3.39 -5.61
C TYR A 118 -21.31 3.10 -4.75
N GLU A 119 -22.00 4.16 -4.31
CA GLU A 119 -23.22 4.04 -3.49
C GLU A 119 -23.02 3.43 -2.09
N GLY A 120 -21.85 3.63 -1.49
CA GLY A 120 -21.63 3.30 -0.08
C GLY A 120 -20.82 2.03 0.17
N LEU A 121 -20.38 1.34 -0.89
CA LEU A 121 -19.57 0.13 -0.79
C LEU A 121 -18.25 0.40 -0.07
N ARG A 122 -17.85 -0.59 0.73
CA ARG A 122 -16.67 -0.59 1.60
C ARG A 122 -16.04 -1.97 1.60
N GLU A 123 -14.76 -2.03 1.95
CA GLU A 123 -14.02 -3.26 2.26
C GLU A 123 -14.26 -4.39 1.22
N ASP A 124 -14.79 -5.55 1.63
CA ASP A 124 -14.96 -6.74 0.77
C ASP A 124 -15.93 -6.46 -0.38
N ALA A 125 -17.13 -5.97 -0.07
CA ALA A 125 -18.12 -5.59 -1.08
C ALA A 125 -17.57 -4.62 -2.16
N LEU A 126 -16.70 -3.68 -1.78
CA LEU A 126 -16.06 -2.79 -2.75
C LEU A 126 -15.03 -3.53 -3.63
N ILE A 127 -14.24 -4.45 -3.07
CA ILE A 127 -13.31 -5.27 -3.86
C ILE A 127 -14.10 -6.17 -4.81
N ALA A 128 -15.11 -6.89 -4.30
CA ALA A 128 -15.95 -7.79 -5.08
C ALA A 128 -16.59 -7.07 -6.27
N PHE A 129 -17.20 -5.90 -6.03
CA PHE A 129 -17.73 -5.04 -7.09
C PHE A 129 -16.69 -4.73 -8.18
N THR A 130 -15.47 -4.36 -7.79
CA THR A 130 -14.42 -4.05 -8.78
C THR A 130 -13.93 -5.28 -9.55
N PHE A 131 -13.90 -6.46 -8.92
CA PHE A 131 -13.54 -7.70 -9.59
C PHE A 131 -14.62 -8.12 -10.58
N GLN A 132 -15.89 -8.02 -10.21
CA GLN A 132 -16.99 -8.28 -11.13
C GLN A 132 -16.91 -7.39 -12.38
N ASN A 133 -16.70 -6.08 -12.20
CA ASN A 133 -16.55 -5.16 -13.33
C ASN A 133 -15.33 -5.50 -14.21
N TYR A 134 -14.23 -5.97 -13.62
CA TYR A 134 -13.09 -6.47 -14.40
C TYR A 134 -13.45 -7.70 -15.22
N LEU A 135 -14.13 -8.69 -14.63
CA LEU A 135 -14.54 -9.91 -15.31
C LEU A 135 -15.50 -9.63 -16.48
N GLU A 136 -16.40 -8.65 -16.31
CA GLU A 136 -17.38 -8.27 -17.33
C GLU A 136 -16.75 -7.45 -18.47
N SER A 137 -15.82 -6.54 -18.16
CA SER A 137 -15.29 -5.57 -19.13
C SER A 137 -13.91 -5.90 -19.68
N GLY A 138 -13.11 -6.70 -18.98
CA GLY A 138 -11.69 -6.91 -19.24
C GLY A 138 -10.80 -5.70 -18.93
N ASP A 139 -11.33 -4.58 -18.43
CA ASP A 139 -10.56 -3.37 -18.12
C ASP A 139 -9.75 -3.57 -16.83
N THR A 140 -8.45 -3.79 -17.00
CA THR A 140 -7.49 -4.06 -15.91
C THR A 140 -7.27 -2.86 -14.97
N SER A 141 -7.90 -1.70 -15.22
CA SER A 141 -7.88 -0.58 -14.28
C SER A 141 -8.93 -0.69 -13.17
N TRP A 142 -9.86 -1.65 -13.25
CA TRP A 142 -10.90 -1.87 -12.25
C TRP A 142 -10.42 -2.43 -10.90
N PRO A 143 -9.55 -3.45 -10.83
CA PRO A 143 -9.21 -4.08 -9.55
C PRO A 143 -8.76 -3.07 -8.49
N LEU A 144 -9.52 -2.93 -7.40
CA LEU A 144 -9.29 -1.92 -6.34
C LEU A 144 -7.89 -2.01 -5.71
N LEU A 145 -7.29 -3.21 -5.74
CA LEU A 145 -5.94 -3.46 -5.24
C LEU A 145 -4.87 -2.61 -5.94
N PHE A 146 -5.11 -2.19 -7.19
CA PHE A 146 -4.16 -1.40 -7.95
C PHE A 146 -4.08 0.04 -7.43
N PRO A 147 -5.18 0.82 -7.30
CA PRO A 147 -5.11 2.12 -6.65
C PRO A 147 -4.67 2.02 -5.19
N MET A 148 -5.04 0.97 -4.45
CA MET A 148 -4.53 0.74 -3.09
C MET A 148 -3.00 0.61 -3.06
N THR A 149 -2.43 -0.17 -3.98
CA THR A 149 -0.98 -0.37 -4.10
C THR A 149 -0.27 0.90 -4.55
N LYS A 150 -0.84 1.63 -5.52
CA LYS A 150 -0.30 2.91 -5.96
C LYS A 150 -0.29 3.93 -4.83
N ALA A 151 -1.31 3.96 -3.97
CA ALA A 151 -1.31 4.82 -2.79
C ALA A 151 -0.19 4.47 -1.80
N ALA A 152 0.09 3.19 -1.55
CA ALA A 152 1.23 2.77 -0.73
C ALA A 152 2.57 3.21 -1.33
N VAL A 153 2.72 3.09 -2.65
CA VAL A 153 3.90 3.58 -3.37
C VAL A 153 4.04 5.10 -3.28
N LYS A 154 2.95 5.85 -3.43
CA LYS A 154 2.96 7.31 -3.29
C LYS A 154 3.15 7.80 -1.86
N ALA A 155 2.81 6.99 -0.87
CA ALA A 155 3.17 7.26 0.52
C ALA A 155 4.68 7.16 0.74
N MET A 156 5.36 6.17 0.13
CA MET A 156 6.82 6.08 0.18
C MET A 156 7.46 7.30 -0.49
N ASP A 157 6.98 7.69 -1.68
CA ASP A 157 7.45 8.90 -2.39
C ASP A 157 7.33 10.15 -1.47
N ALA A 158 6.16 10.37 -0.85
CA ALA A 158 5.93 11.52 0.03
C ALA A 158 6.82 11.51 1.29
N VAL A 159 7.07 10.33 1.89
CA VAL A 159 7.97 10.18 3.04
C VAL A 159 9.40 10.48 2.65
N GLU A 160 9.89 9.94 1.53
CA GLU A 160 11.23 10.21 1.01
C GLU A 160 11.40 11.72 0.77
N GLU A 161 10.46 12.35 0.06
CA GLU A 161 10.50 13.77 -0.27
C GLU A 161 10.42 14.68 0.96
N TYR A 162 9.60 14.33 1.95
CA TYR A 162 9.48 15.09 3.19
C TYR A 162 10.77 14.97 4.01
N THR A 163 11.24 13.75 4.26
CA THR A 163 12.41 13.51 5.12
C THR A 163 13.71 14.02 4.48
N GLN A 164 13.83 13.98 3.15
CA GLN A 164 14.95 14.60 2.43
C GLN A 164 15.08 16.11 2.70
N LYS A 165 13.96 16.80 2.94
CA LYS A 165 13.94 18.25 3.21
C LYS A 165 14.10 18.57 4.69
N GLN A 166 13.60 17.71 5.58
CA GLN A 166 13.42 18.04 7.00
C GLN A 166 14.39 17.33 7.93
N TRP A 167 14.96 16.19 7.53
CA TRP A 167 15.79 15.36 8.40
C TRP A 167 17.24 15.34 7.96
N ALA A 168 18.15 15.10 8.90
CA ALA A 168 19.58 14.96 8.60
C ALA A 168 19.89 13.68 7.79
N VAL A 169 19.08 12.64 7.97
CA VAL A 169 19.15 11.39 7.21
C VAL A 169 17.75 11.08 6.70
N ALA A 170 17.58 11.12 5.38
CA ALA A 170 16.32 10.80 4.72
C ALA A 170 15.99 9.31 4.83
N VAL A 171 14.69 9.01 4.87
CA VAL A 171 14.20 7.64 4.65
C VAL A 171 14.37 7.32 3.17
N ASP A 172 14.87 6.12 2.87
CA ASP A 172 15.07 5.62 1.50
C ASP A 172 14.60 4.17 1.32
N SER A 173 14.12 3.55 2.40
CA SER A 173 13.77 2.14 2.42
C SER A 173 12.70 1.81 3.45
N PHE A 174 11.98 0.72 3.22
CA PHE A 174 10.75 0.41 3.96
C PHE A 174 10.63 -1.07 4.32
N PHE A 175 10.17 -1.35 5.54
CA PHE A 175 9.41 -2.56 5.83
C PHE A 175 7.93 -2.24 5.67
N VAL A 176 7.13 -3.14 5.08
CA VAL A 176 5.71 -2.87 4.83
C VAL A 176 4.83 -3.91 5.51
N THR A 177 3.75 -3.46 6.14
CA THR A 177 2.77 -4.33 6.80
C THR A 177 1.36 -3.76 6.67
N GLY A 178 0.37 -4.63 6.82
CA GLY A 178 -1.05 -4.29 6.81
C GLY A 178 -1.88 -5.56 7.02
N ALA A 179 -3.11 -5.40 7.51
CA ALA A 179 -4.02 -6.52 7.78
C ALA A 179 -5.09 -6.69 6.70
N SER A 180 -5.48 -7.94 6.46
CA SER A 180 -6.58 -8.30 5.54
C SER A 180 -6.29 -7.76 4.14
N LYS A 181 -7.16 -6.92 3.56
CA LYS A 181 -6.94 -6.26 2.26
C LYS A 181 -5.64 -5.48 2.20
N ARG A 182 -5.24 -4.87 3.31
CA ARG A 182 -3.98 -4.12 3.41
C ARG A 182 -2.78 -5.08 3.49
N GLY A 183 -3.01 -6.31 3.96
CA GLY A 183 -2.07 -7.43 3.82
C GLY A 183 -1.90 -7.83 2.36
N TRP A 184 -2.99 -7.86 1.59
CA TRP A 184 -2.90 -8.03 0.13
C TRP A 184 -2.13 -6.89 -0.54
N THR A 185 -2.43 -5.64 -0.18
CA THR A 185 -1.69 -4.46 -0.65
C THR A 185 -0.20 -4.55 -0.29
N THR A 186 0.14 -5.10 0.87
CA THR A 186 1.53 -5.30 1.31
C THR A 186 2.29 -6.20 0.33
N TRP A 187 1.70 -7.33 -0.06
CA TRP A 187 2.28 -8.22 -1.08
C TRP A 187 2.51 -7.51 -2.41
N PHE A 188 1.51 -6.79 -2.92
CA PHE A 188 1.65 -6.07 -4.17
C PHE A 188 2.67 -4.94 -4.10
N THR A 189 2.73 -4.22 -2.99
CA THR A 189 3.71 -3.14 -2.76
C THR A 189 5.13 -3.68 -2.85
N ALA A 190 5.38 -4.87 -2.27
CA ALA A 190 6.67 -5.55 -2.36
C ALA A 190 7.04 -5.90 -3.80
N CYS A 191 6.07 -6.39 -4.58
CA CYS A 191 6.28 -6.75 -5.98
C CYS A 191 6.60 -5.54 -6.85
N VAL A 192 5.91 -4.42 -6.68
CA VAL A 192 6.05 -3.25 -7.57
C VAL A 192 7.24 -2.33 -7.21
N ALA A 193 7.69 -2.34 -5.95
CA ALA A 193 8.75 -1.46 -5.47
C ALA A 193 9.95 -2.21 -4.82
N PRO A 194 10.44 -3.33 -5.37
CA PRO A 194 11.36 -4.23 -4.68
C PRO A 194 12.67 -3.57 -4.25
N GLN A 195 13.12 -2.53 -4.97
CA GLN A 195 14.37 -1.81 -4.65
C GLN A 195 14.29 -1.01 -3.33
N ARG A 196 13.08 -0.62 -2.93
CA ARG A 196 12.84 0.16 -1.71
C ARG A 196 12.47 -0.70 -0.51
N ILE A 197 12.09 -1.96 -0.74
CA ILE A 197 11.49 -2.82 0.28
C ILE A 197 12.57 -3.71 0.90
N LYS A 198 12.76 -3.61 2.22
CA LYS A 198 13.69 -4.46 2.99
C LYS A 198 13.02 -5.70 3.58
N GLY A 199 11.69 -5.68 3.67
CA GLY A 199 10.90 -6.83 4.08
C GLY A 199 9.42 -6.49 4.16
N ILE A 200 8.60 -7.53 4.30
CA ILE A 200 7.16 -7.40 4.48
C ILE A 200 6.68 -8.29 5.63
N ALA A 201 5.60 -7.85 6.27
CA ALA A 201 4.86 -8.62 7.26
C ALA A 201 3.35 -8.50 6.99
N PRO A 202 2.83 -9.10 5.90
CA PRO A 202 1.39 -9.10 5.62
C PRO A 202 0.65 -9.87 6.72
N MET A 203 -0.41 -9.27 7.27
CA MET A 203 -1.20 -9.85 8.35
C MET A 203 -2.53 -10.38 7.82
N VAL A 204 -2.90 -11.59 8.27
CA VAL A 204 -4.17 -12.25 7.96
C VAL A 204 -4.52 -12.24 6.45
N TYR A 205 -3.48 -12.36 5.61
CA TYR A 205 -3.61 -12.50 4.16
C TYR A 205 -2.43 -13.27 3.58
N ASP A 206 -2.62 -14.57 3.36
CA ASP A 206 -1.66 -15.50 2.73
C ASP A 206 -2.23 -16.18 1.48
N ASN A 207 -3.35 -15.66 0.96
CA ASN A 207 -4.05 -16.19 -0.21
C ASN A 207 -3.38 -15.84 -1.55
N LEU A 208 -2.08 -16.09 -1.68
CA LEU A 208 -1.30 -15.75 -2.88
C LEU A 208 -1.68 -16.57 -4.10
N ASN A 209 -2.17 -17.79 -3.89
CA ASN A 209 -2.72 -18.64 -4.92
C ASN A 209 -4.18 -18.93 -4.60
N LEU A 210 -5.07 -17.99 -4.95
CA LEU A 210 -6.50 -18.10 -4.67
C LEU A 210 -7.10 -19.41 -5.20
N ALA A 211 -6.73 -19.81 -6.42
CA ALA A 211 -7.25 -21.04 -7.04
C ALA A 211 -6.88 -22.31 -6.25
N ALA A 212 -5.69 -22.35 -5.65
CA ALA A 212 -5.29 -23.47 -4.79
C ALA A 212 -5.84 -23.35 -3.36
N GLN A 213 -6.02 -22.12 -2.85
CA GLN A 213 -6.51 -21.87 -1.50
C GLN A 213 -7.99 -22.21 -1.34
N MET A 214 -8.83 -21.98 -2.35
CA MET A 214 -10.27 -22.25 -2.24
C MET A 214 -10.58 -23.75 -1.98
N PRO A 215 -10.06 -24.72 -2.76
CA PRO A 215 -10.23 -26.14 -2.43
C PRO A 215 -9.65 -26.53 -1.07
N HIS A 216 -8.52 -25.91 -0.69
CA HIS A 216 -7.87 -26.20 0.59
C HIS A 216 -8.73 -25.79 1.80
N GLN A 217 -9.47 -24.66 1.71
CA GLN A 217 -10.40 -24.28 2.77
C GLN A 217 -11.49 -25.33 2.98
N ILE A 218 -12.10 -25.83 1.90
CA ILE A 218 -13.12 -26.88 1.97
C ILE A 218 -12.52 -28.16 2.55
N GLU A 219 -11.31 -28.55 2.13
CA GLU A 219 -10.63 -29.74 2.66
C GLU A 219 -10.36 -29.63 4.17
N ALA A 220 -9.92 -28.45 4.63
CA ALA A 220 -9.55 -28.22 6.02
C ALA A 220 -10.75 -27.99 6.95
N TRP A 221 -11.79 -27.30 6.48
CA TRP A 221 -12.88 -26.78 7.31
C TRP A 221 -14.26 -27.31 6.93
N GLY A 222 -14.41 -27.98 5.79
CA GLY A 222 -15.68 -28.50 5.28
C GLY A 222 -16.53 -27.47 4.52
N ASP A 223 -16.15 -26.19 4.56
CA ASP A 223 -16.80 -25.09 3.84
C ASP A 223 -15.80 -23.94 3.62
N TYR A 224 -16.20 -22.92 2.85
CA TYR A 224 -15.48 -21.65 2.76
C TYR A 224 -15.59 -20.86 4.07
N SER A 225 -14.62 -19.96 4.31
CA SER A 225 -14.73 -19.01 5.41
C SER A 225 -15.87 -18.02 5.18
N GLU A 226 -16.71 -17.77 6.19
CA GLU A 226 -17.71 -16.69 6.16
C GLU A 226 -17.11 -15.29 5.88
N GLN A 227 -15.80 -15.12 6.09
CA GLN A 227 -15.09 -13.86 5.83
C GLN A 227 -14.91 -13.59 4.33
N ILE A 228 -15.25 -14.53 3.45
CA ILE A 228 -15.19 -14.37 1.99
C ILE A 228 -16.56 -14.39 1.30
N ASP A 229 -17.66 -14.32 2.05
CA ASP A 229 -19.03 -14.38 1.52
C ASP A 229 -19.29 -13.33 0.41
N ASP A 230 -18.72 -12.12 0.55
CA ASP A 230 -18.86 -11.06 -0.45
C ASP A 230 -18.26 -11.42 -1.83
N TYR A 231 -17.42 -12.46 -1.92
CA TYR A 231 -16.75 -12.90 -3.16
C TYR A 231 -17.39 -14.13 -3.82
N THR A 232 -18.42 -14.73 -3.20
CA THR A 232 -19.05 -15.99 -3.62
C THR A 232 -20.51 -15.80 -3.99
#